data_AF-A0A2W4IXU8-F1
#
_entry.id   AF-A0A2W4IXU8-F1
#
_cell.length_a   1.000
_cell.length_b   1.000
_cell.length_c   1.000
_cell.angle_alpha   90.00
_cell.angle_beta   90.00
_cell.angle_gamma   90.00
#
_symmetry.space_group_name_H-M   'P 1'
#
loop_
_entity.id
_entity.type
_entity.pdbx_description
1 polymer ?
#
loop_
_entity_poly.entity_id
_entity_poly.type
_entity_poly.pdbx_seq_one_letter_code
_entity_poly.pdbx_strand_id
1 'polypeptide(L)'
;MRHDLYTRFGVRRPENLGEAHWDAINIEVDRFARALEAGDDPQAIGYLKCLVEAVAKVVLDINGTPASGNEKFETIVSRAHELLATQPGRELADQTPFRNLATQARKMAVSMGTIRNNFGAGHGRARQPEMRSEMLDLAIDGSLLWVRWALRRLGYFAQGRPETLIRDLVGDPHGSIIFYRGDLTERLSNANLPNLEPKHARAIGVAVGQRAAMNTFNVRIEGVDACVADPDLTRWPAAYRIGVATGLLFSPEELPTFTARNLYQAMEVCAPVTDASEEIISLIRRVMDIQPPGPLPGEVEDNAKLVWFLERAAASRPQEEQAAWAALAEHLKR
;
A
#
# COMPACT_ATOMS: atom_id res chain seq x y z
N MET A 1 30.72 -19.79 -26.63
CA MET A 1 29.50 -19.10 -26.18
C MET A 1 28.83 -20.02 -25.15
N ARG A 2 29.06 -19.83 -23.84
CA ARG A 2 28.32 -20.58 -22.82
C ARG A 2 26.90 -20.03 -22.85
N HIS A 3 25.93 -20.81 -23.33
CA HIS A 3 24.55 -20.52 -22.97
C HIS A 3 24.49 -20.51 -21.45
N ASP A 4 23.99 -19.42 -20.89
CA ASP A 4 23.73 -19.31 -19.47
C ASP A 4 22.68 -20.36 -19.11
N LEU A 5 23.14 -21.54 -18.67
CA LEU A 5 22.31 -22.70 -18.33
C LEU A 5 21.24 -22.38 -17.29
N TYR A 6 21.37 -21.21 -16.64
CA TYR A 6 20.53 -20.76 -15.55
C TYR A 6 19.56 -19.64 -15.93
N THR A 7 19.51 -19.19 -17.19
CA THR A 7 18.49 -18.21 -17.63
C THR A 7 17.07 -18.72 -17.36
N ARG A 8 16.86 -20.05 -17.42
CA ARG A 8 15.57 -20.68 -17.09
C ARG A 8 15.17 -20.53 -15.61
N PHE A 9 16.11 -20.21 -14.71
CA PHE A 9 15.88 -20.05 -13.28
C PHE A 9 15.98 -18.62 -12.79
N GLY A 10 16.44 -17.71 -13.65
CA GLY A 10 16.55 -16.30 -13.33
C GLY A 10 15.24 -15.72 -12.80
N VAL A 11 15.37 -14.86 -11.80
CA VAL A 11 14.31 -14.01 -11.27
C VAL A 11 14.76 -12.56 -11.44
N ARG A 12 13.80 -11.66 -11.69
CA ARG A 12 14.08 -10.24 -11.92
C ARG A 12 13.73 -9.42 -10.69
N ARG A 13 14.55 -8.41 -10.39
CA ARG A 13 14.24 -7.42 -9.35
C ARG A 13 12.95 -6.69 -9.71
N PRO A 14 11.96 -6.63 -8.80
CA PRO A 14 10.78 -5.81 -9.00
C PRO A 14 11.12 -4.32 -8.99
N GLU A 15 10.44 -3.55 -9.83
CA GLU A 15 10.48 -2.08 -9.77
C GLU A 15 9.98 -1.62 -8.39
N ASN A 16 10.62 -0.64 -7.77
CA ASN A 16 10.31 -0.12 -6.43
C ASN A 16 10.66 -1.00 -5.22
N LEU A 17 11.29 -2.17 -5.40
CA LEU A 17 11.81 -2.93 -4.26
C LEU A 17 13.13 -2.31 -3.76
N GLY A 18 13.23 -2.03 -2.47
CA GLY A 18 14.44 -1.52 -1.82
C GLY A 18 15.65 -2.45 -1.99
N GLU A 19 16.86 -1.89 -1.99
CA GLU A 19 18.09 -2.64 -2.24
C GLU A 19 18.32 -3.75 -1.20
N ALA A 20 18.21 -3.43 0.09
CA ALA A 20 18.38 -4.41 1.17
C ALA A 20 17.41 -5.60 1.06
N HIS A 21 16.15 -5.35 0.67
CA HIS A 21 15.16 -6.42 0.45
C HIS A 21 15.49 -7.26 -0.78
N TRP A 22 16.01 -6.63 -1.85
CA TRP A 22 16.45 -7.35 -3.03
C TRP A 22 17.68 -8.21 -2.73
N ASP A 23 18.66 -7.69 -1.99
CA ASP A 23 19.88 -8.41 -1.62
C ASP A 23 19.56 -9.68 -0.81
N ALA A 24 18.59 -9.59 0.11
CA ALA A 24 18.11 -10.73 0.88
C ALA A 24 17.54 -11.85 -0.02
N ILE A 25 16.88 -11.50 -1.12
CA ILE A 25 16.38 -12.46 -2.12
C ILE A 25 17.53 -12.96 -2.99
N ASN A 26 18.39 -12.06 -3.47
CA ASN A 26 19.46 -12.37 -4.42
C ASN A 26 20.52 -13.31 -3.83
N ILE A 27 20.83 -13.18 -2.54
CA ILE A 27 21.72 -14.11 -1.83
C ILE A 27 21.22 -15.56 -1.91
N GLU A 28 19.91 -15.79 -1.82
CA GLU A 28 19.34 -17.14 -1.91
C GLU A 28 19.31 -17.66 -3.37
N VAL A 29 19.14 -16.76 -4.34
CA VAL A 29 19.30 -17.08 -5.77
C VAL A 29 20.74 -17.56 -6.05
N ASP A 30 21.74 -16.82 -5.57
CA ASP A 30 23.15 -17.15 -5.76
C ASP A 30 23.52 -18.48 -5.07
N ARG A 31 22.99 -18.71 -3.87
CA ARG A 31 23.19 -19.99 -3.14
C ARG A 31 22.60 -21.16 -3.92
N PHE A 32 21.38 -21.01 -4.44
CA PHE A 32 20.72 -22.02 -5.25
C PHE A 32 21.50 -22.31 -6.53
N ALA A 33 21.94 -21.29 -7.26
CA ALA A 33 22.72 -21.44 -8.48
C ALA A 33 24.03 -22.21 -8.22
N ARG A 34 24.77 -21.86 -7.16
CA ARG A 34 26.00 -22.58 -6.78
C ARG A 34 25.77 -24.05 -6.46
N ALA A 35 24.65 -24.40 -5.83
CA ALA A 35 24.33 -25.80 -5.54
C ALA A 35 24.04 -26.60 -6.82
N LEU A 36 23.35 -25.99 -7.79
CA LEU A 36 23.15 -26.61 -9.11
C LEU A 36 24.46 -26.78 -9.88
N GLU A 37 25.35 -25.78 -9.86
CA GLU A 37 26.68 -25.86 -10.47
C GLU A 37 27.54 -26.97 -9.87
N ALA A 38 27.39 -27.21 -8.56
CA ALA A 38 28.08 -28.27 -7.84
C ALA A 38 27.46 -29.67 -8.04
N GLY A 39 26.28 -29.78 -8.67
CA GLY A 39 25.54 -31.04 -8.76
C GLY A 39 25.05 -31.57 -7.41
N ASP A 40 24.83 -30.69 -6.43
CA ASP A 40 24.33 -31.03 -5.10
C ASP A 40 22.81 -30.82 -5.03
N ASP A 41 22.07 -31.77 -5.59
CA ASP A 41 20.60 -31.70 -5.69
C ASP A 41 19.91 -31.55 -4.31
N PRO A 42 20.30 -32.30 -3.25
CA PRO A 42 19.73 -32.09 -1.92
C PRO A 42 19.97 -30.68 -1.37
N GLN A 43 21.14 -30.10 -1.60
CA GLN A 43 21.43 -28.74 -1.18
C GLN A 43 20.67 -27.71 -2.02
N ALA A 44 20.51 -27.95 -3.32
CA ALA A 44 19.70 -27.11 -4.20
C ALA A 44 18.22 -27.06 -3.75
N ILE A 45 17.63 -28.19 -3.35
CA ILE A 45 16.28 -28.25 -2.74
C ILE A 45 16.22 -27.40 -1.47
N GLY A 46 17.26 -27.46 -0.63
CA GLY A 46 17.39 -26.64 0.57
C GLY A 46 17.34 -25.14 0.27
N TYR A 47 18.17 -24.67 -0.65
CA TYR A 47 18.23 -23.25 -1.03
C TYR A 47 16.99 -22.78 -1.78
N LEU A 48 16.34 -23.65 -2.55
CA LEU A 48 15.09 -23.31 -3.20
C LEU A 48 13.96 -23.01 -2.19
N LYS A 49 13.87 -23.79 -1.10
CA LYS A 49 12.99 -23.46 0.04
C LYS A 49 13.36 -22.11 0.64
N CYS A 50 14.66 -21.86 0.87
CA CYS A 50 15.13 -20.58 1.41
C CYS A 50 14.75 -19.40 0.51
N LEU A 51 14.82 -19.54 -0.82
CA LEU A 51 14.41 -18.51 -1.76
C LEU A 51 12.91 -18.19 -1.65
N VAL A 52 12.05 -19.21 -1.62
CA VAL A 52 10.60 -19.03 -1.40
C VAL A 52 10.35 -18.31 -0.07
N GLU A 53 11.05 -18.73 0.98
CA GLU A 53 10.92 -18.16 2.32
C GLU A 53 11.41 -16.72 2.39
N ALA A 54 12.51 -16.38 1.71
CA ALA A 54 13.08 -15.03 1.66
C ALA A 54 12.11 -14.05 1.00
N VAL A 55 11.52 -14.43 -0.14
CA VAL A 55 10.48 -13.61 -0.81
C VAL A 55 9.28 -13.39 0.12
N ALA A 56 8.81 -14.45 0.79
CA ALA A 56 7.69 -14.34 1.72
C ALA A 56 8.01 -13.45 2.94
N LYS A 57 9.21 -13.57 3.50
CA LYS A 57 9.68 -12.74 4.63
C LYS A 57 9.80 -11.27 4.24
N VAL A 58 10.30 -10.97 3.04
CA VAL A 58 10.36 -9.60 2.50
C VAL A 58 8.95 -9.00 2.38
N VAL A 59 7.97 -9.76 1.88
CA VAL A 59 6.56 -9.29 1.83
C VAL A 59 6.05 -8.93 3.22
N LEU A 60 6.28 -9.79 4.22
CA LEU A 60 5.80 -9.59 5.58
C LEU A 60 6.50 -8.43 6.29
N ASP A 61 7.79 -8.24 6.03
CA ASP A 61 8.59 -7.11 6.53
C ASP A 61 8.10 -5.77 5.95
N ILE A 62 7.90 -5.71 4.62
CA ILE A 62 7.31 -4.55 3.93
C ILE A 62 5.90 -4.25 4.44
N ASN A 63 5.14 -5.27 4.87
CA ASN A 63 3.83 -5.10 5.48
C ASN A 63 3.88 -4.59 6.94
N GLY A 64 5.07 -4.44 7.54
CA GLY A 64 5.22 -4.07 8.95
C GLY A 64 4.91 -5.20 9.94
N THR A 65 4.76 -6.43 9.45
CA THR A 65 4.43 -7.61 10.27
C THR A 65 5.42 -8.74 10.04
N PRO A 66 6.73 -8.52 10.30
CA PRO A 66 7.79 -9.48 9.98
C PRO A 66 7.53 -10.84 10.61
N ALA A 67 7.93 -11.91 9.92
CA ALA A 67 7.78 -13.26 10.43
C ALA A 67 8.58 -13.45 11.72
N SER A 68 7.99 -14.15 12.70
CA SER A 68 8.74 -14.47 13.92
C SER A 68 9.79 -15.56 13.66
N GLY A 69 10.86 -15.60 14.46
CA GLY A 69 11.95 -16.57 14.28
C GLY A 69 11.52 -18.05 14.34
N ASN A 70 10.39 -18.34 14.98
CA ASN A 70 9.83 -19.69 15.14
C ASN A 70 8.61 -19.95 14.24
N GLU A 71 8.26 -19.01 13.37
CA GLU A 71 7.09 -19.16 12.51
C GLU A 71 7.33 -20.25 11.45
N LYS A 72 6.33 -21.11 11.24
CA LYS A 72 6.44 -22.23 10.30
C LYS A 72 6.48 -21.71 8.86
N PHE A 73 7.29 -22.35 8.03
CA PHE A 73 7.46 -22.02 6.61
C PHE A 73 6.12 -21.89 5.89
N GLU A 74 5.21 -22.85 6.11
CA GLU A 74 3.91 -22.87 5.46
C GLU A 74 3.08 -21.64 5.84
N THR A 75 3.11 -21.24 7.12
CA THR A 75 2.41 -20.05 7.61
C THR A 75 2.97 -18.78 6.98
N ILE A 76 4.31 -18.64 6.93
CA ILE A 76 5.00 -17.48 6.35
C ILE A 76 4.59 -17.29 4.89
N VAL A 77 4.72 -18.34 4.08
CA VAL A 77 4.40 -18.32 2.63
C VAL A 77 2.91 -18.04 2.40
N SER A 78 2.05 -18.57 3.27
CA SER A 78 0.59 -18.40 3.17
C SER A 78 0.16 -16.96 3.42
N ARG A 79 0.65 -16.35 4.50
CA ARG A 79 0.35 -14.95 4.84
C ARG A 79 0.87 -14.00 3.76
N ALA A 80 2.09 -14.21 3.28
CA ALA A 80 2.67 -13.42 2.18
C ALA A 80 1.83 -13.54 0.90
N HIS A 81 1.38 -14.74 0.55
CA HIS A 81 0.52 -14.93 -0.61
C HIS A 81 -0.84 -14.22 -0.47
N GLU A 82 -1.47 -14.29 0.69
CA GLU A 82 -2.77 -13.63 0.94
C GLU A 82 -2.68 -12.12 0.75
N LEU A 83 -1.59 -11.49 1.23
CA LEU A 83 -1.31 -10.07 1.02
C LEU A 83 -1.10 -9.72 -0.46
N LEU A 84 -0.37 -10.55 -1.20
CA LEU A 84 -0.08 -10.30 -2.62
C LEU A 84 -1.27 -10.63 -3.53
N ALA A 85 -2.14 -11.57 -3.13
CA ALA A 85 -3.24 -12.04 -3.96
C ALA A 85 -4.29 -10.96 -4.25
N THR A 86 -4.42 -9.97 -3.36
CA THR A 86 -5.32 -8.83 -3.50
C THR A 86 -4.61 -7.56 -3.95
N GLN A 87 -3.31 -7.61 -4.23
CA GLN A 87 -2.53 -6.44 -4.65
C GLN A 87 -3.01 -5.95 -6.03
N PRO A 88 -3.55 -4.72 -6.11
CA PRO A 88 -3.84 -4.08 -7.39
C PRO A 88 -2.56 -3.68 -8.11
N GLY A 89 -2.65 -3.54 -9.43
CA GLY A 89 -1.57 -3.06 -10.29
C GLY A 89 -1.96 -3.19 -11.75
N ARG A 90 -1.58 -2.21 -12.58
CA ARG A 90 -2.01 -2.11 -13.99
C ARG A 90 -1.67 -3.34 -14.85
N GLU A 91 -0.59 -4.04 -14.50
CA GLU A 91 -0.11 -5.24 -15.20
C GLU A 91 -0.50 -6.55 -14.50
N LEU A 92 -1.24 -6.47 -13.39
CA LEU A 92 -1.53 -7.61 -12.53
C LEU A 92 -2.90 -8.22 -12.86
N ALA A 93 -2.93 -9.53 -13.06
CA ALA A 93 -4.18 -10.26 -13.20
C ALA A 93 -4.81 -10.50 -11.82
N ASP A 94 -5.94 -9.86 -11.49
CA ASP A 94 -6.64 -10.00 -10.21
C ASP A 94 -7.92 -10.86 -10.27
N GLN A 95 -8.29 -11.28 -11.49
CA GLN A 95 -9.52 -12.00 -11.82
C GLN A 95 -9.53 -13.45 -11.28
N THR A 96 -10.72 -13.96 -10.98
CA THR A 96 -10.93 -15.25 -10.27
C THR A 96 -10.18 -16.46 -10.84
N PRO A 97 -10.15 -16.73 -12.18
CA PRO A 97 -9.43 -17.90 -12.70
C PRO A 97 -7.92 -17.83 -12.45
N PHE A 98 -7.33 -16.64 -12.56
CA PHE A 98 -5.90 -16.43 -12.33
C PHE A 98 -5.55 -16.43 -10.85
N ARG A 99 -6.47 -16.00 -9.98
CA ARG A 99 -6.33 -16.13 -8.52
C ARG A 99 -6.25 -17.59 -8.09
N ASN A 100 -7.09 -18.45 -8.68
CA ASN A 100 -7.05 -19.89 -8.43
C ASN A 100 -5.71 -20.49 -8.86
N LEU A 101 -5.19 -20.11 -10.03
CA LEU A 101 -3.88 -20.54 -10.50
C LEU A 101 -2.75 -20.12 -9.53
N ALA A 102 -2.80 -18.88 -9.05
CA ALA A 102 -1.85 -18.37 -8.05
C ALA A 102 -1.93 -19.15 -6.72
N THR A 103 -3.13 -19.53 -6.29
CA THR A 103 -3.31 -20.40 -5.11
C THR A 103 -2.71 -21.79 -5.33
N GLN A 104 -2.81 -22.37 -6.54
CA GLN A 104 -2.13 -23.63 -6.84
C GLN A 104 -0.60 -23.47 -6.82
N ALA A 105 -0.08 -22.37 -7.37
CA ALA A 105 1.36 -22.04 -7.27
C ALA A 105 1.82 -21.95 -5.81
N ARG A 106 1.04 -21.29 -4.93
CA ARG A 106 1.33 -21.27 -3.49
C ARG A 106 1.38 -22.68 -2.92
N LYS A 107 0.43 -23.55 -3.25
CA LYS A 107 0.41 -24.94 -2.73
C LYS A 107 1.68 -25.69 -3.14
N MET A 108 2.13 -25.55 -4.40
CA MET A 108 3.39 -26.12 -4.87
C MET A 108 4.59 -25.60 -4.06
N ALA A 109 4.67 -24.29 -3.83
CA ALA A 109 5.74 -23.68 -3.05
C ALA A 109 5.72 -24.12 -1.57
N VAL A 110 4.54 -24.24 -0.97
CA VAL A 110 4.36 -24.74 0.41
C VAL A 110 4.81 -26.20 0.55
N SER A 111 4.60 -27.04 -0.47
CA SER A 111 5.08 -28.43 -0.48
C SER A 111 6.60 -28.55 -0.35
N MET A 112 7.37 -27.48 -0.61
CA MET A 112 8.82 -27.47 -0.40
C MET A 112 9.23 -27.71 1.06
N GLY A 113 8.37 -27.40 2.04
CA GLY A 113 8.64 -27.75 3.43
C GLY A 113 8.79 -29.26 3.60
N THR A 114 7.82 -30.02 3.11
CA THR A 114 7.84 -31.49 3.11
C THR A 114 8.93 -32.06 2.22
N ILE A 115 9.10 -31.54 0.99
CA ILE A 115 10.12 -32.02 0.04
C ILE A 115 11.52 -31.84 0.64
N ARG A 116 11.84 -30.66 1.19
CA ARG A 116 13.13 -30.40 1.84
C ARG A 116 13.34 -31.32 3.03
N ASN A 117 12.32 -31.54 3.85
CA ASN A 117 12.45 -32.43 5.01
C ASN A 117 12.69 -33.89 4.60
N ASN A 118 12.20 -34.33 3.45
CA ASN A 118 12.38 -35.71 2.98
C ASN A 118 13.61 -35.91 2.10
N PHE A 119 13.99 -34.94 1.27
CA PHE A 119 15.03 -35.07 0.23
C PHE A 119 16.14 -34.02 0.30
N GLY A 120 15.92 -32.91 0.99
CA GLY A 120 16.90 -31.83 1.07
C GLY A 120 18.01 -32.07 2.09
N ALA A 121 19.08 -31.31 1.94
CA ALA A 121 20.20 -31.27 2.87
C ALA A 121 19.82 -30.57 4.19
N GLY A 122 20.36 -31.09 5.29
CA GLY A 122 20.19 -30.52 6.64
C GLY A 122 20.24 -31.56 7.76
N HIS A 123 20.69 -31.12 8.94
CA HIS A 123 20.74 -31.87 10.21
C HIS A 123 21.53 -33.18 10.23
N GLY A 124 22.18 -33.54 9.11
CA GLY A 124 22.85 -34.83 8.95
C GLY A 124 21.84 -35.97 8.87
N ARG A 125 22.04 -36.90 7.93
CA ARG A 125 21.19 -38.09 7.80
C ARG A 125 22.03 -39.33 7.91
N ALA A 126 21.50 -40.34 8.57
CA ALA A 126 22.12 -41.66 8.60
C ALA A 126 22.21 -42.29 7.20
N ARG A 127 21.28 -41.93 6.30
CA ARG A 127 21.28 -42.32 4.87
C ARG A 127 20.73 -41.17 4.04
N GLN A 128 21.37 -40.89 2.91
CA GLN A 128 20.82 -39.93 1.95
C GLN A 128 19.71 -40.61 1.14
N PRO A 129 18.55 -39.96 0.99
CA PRO A 129 17.48 -40.47 0.14
C PRO A 129 17.92 -40.42 -1.33
N GLU A 130 17.52 -41.43 -2.10
CA GLU A 130 17.73 -41.40 -3.55
C GLU A 130 16.86 -40.31 -4.16
N MET A 131 17.45 -39.48 -5.01
CA MET A 131 16.80 -38.36 -5.67
C MET A 131 16.94 -38.50 -7.18
N ARG A 132 15.81 -38.54 -7.89
CA ARG A 132 15.77 -38.60 -9.36
C ARG A 132 15.80 -37.18 -9.91
N SER A 133 16.40 -37.00 -11.09
CA SER A 133 16.50 -35.68 -11.74
C SER A 133 15.14 -34.98 -11.90
N GLU A 134 14.10 -35.72 -12.29
CA GLU A 134 12.73 -35.20 -12.42
C GLU A 134 12.20 -34.59 -11.10
N MET A 135 12.62 -35.12 -9.95
CA MET A 135 12.19 -34.60 -8.65
C MET A 135 12.79 -33.22 -8.37
N LEU A 136 14.02 -32.98 -8.81
CA LEU A 136 14.64 -31.66 -8.73
C LEU A 136 13.93 -30.68 -9.67
N ASP A 137 13.78 -31.04 -10.95
CA ASP A 137 13.16 -30.18 -11.95
C ASP A 137 11.73 -29.78 -11.53
N LEU A 138 10.92 -30.73 -11.05
CA LEU A 138 9.55 -30.45 -10.58
C LEU A 138 9.51 -29.52 -9.36
N ALA A 139 10.45 -29.69 -8.42
CA ALA A 139 10.57 -28.82 -7.26
C ALA A 139 10.93 -27.39 -7.69
N ILE A 140 11.87 -27.26 -8.63
CA ILE A 140 12.30 -25.97 -9.19
C ILE A 140 11.14 -25.27 -9.88
N ASP A 141 10.44 -25.95 -10.79
CA ASP A 141 9.35 -25.35 -11.56
C ASP A 141 8.21 -24.89 -10.66
N GLY A 142 7.79 -25.73 -9.70
CA GLY A 142 6.73 -25.40 -8.75
C GLY A 142 7.07 -24.20 -7.86
N SER A 143 8.32 -24.13 -7.38
CA SER A 143 8.79 -23.05 -6.50
C SER A 143 8.96 -21.74 -7.27
N LEU A 144 9.61 -21.79 -8.43
CA LEU A 144 9.86 -20.60 -9.24
C LEU A 144 8.58 -20.02 -9.85
N LEU A 145 7.57 -20.85 -10.11
CA LEU A 145 6.25 -20.36 -10.52
C LEU A 145 5.68 -19.38 -9.48
N TRP A 146 5.69 -19.75 -8.19
CA TRP A 146 5.20 -18.87 -7.13
C TRP A 146 6.13 -17.69 -6.90
N VAL A 147 7.45 -17.89 -6.87
CA VAL A 147 8.44 -16.80 -6.69
C VAL A 147 8.27 -15.72 -7.76
N ARG A 148 8.17 -16.11 -9.03
CA ARG A 148 7.98 -15.16 -10.14
C ARG A 148 6.62 -14.48 -10.09
N TRP A 149 5.58 -15.20 -9.68
CA TRP A 149 4.28 -14.60 -9.42
C TRP A 149 4.34 -13.56 -8.30
N ALA A 150 5.01 -13.88 -7.19
CA ALA A 150 5.12 -13.00 -6.03
C ALA A 150 5.96 -11.75 -6.36
N LEU A 151 7.12 -11.92 -6.98
CA LEU A 151 8.02 -10.81 -7.33
C LEU A 151 7.36 -9.79 -8.27
N ARG A 152 6.58 -10.22 -9.27
CA ARG A 152 5.84 -9.29 -10.15
C ARG A 152 4.88 -8.37 -9.38
N ARG A 153 4.35 -8.85 -8.25
CA ARG A 153 3.42 -8.10 -7.40
C ARG A 153 4.13 -7.30 -6.34
N LEU A 154 5.28 -7.79 -5.89
CA LEU A 154 6.05 -7.20 -4.81
C LEU A 154 6.45 -5.74 -5.09
N GLY A 155 6.73 -5.38 -6.34
CA GLY A 155 7.02 -4.01 -6.72
C GLY A 155 5.85 -3.05 -6.46
N TYR A 156 4.66 -3.41 -6.95
CA TYR A 156 3.41 -2.68 -6.68
C TYR A 156 3.09 -2.66 -5.17
N PHE A 157 3.27 -3.81 -4.50
CA PHE A 157 3.03 -3.94 -3.07
C PHE A 157 3.91 -3.01 -2.24
N ALA A 158 5.21 -2.94 -2.56
CA ALA A 158 6.18 -2.06 -1.90
C ALA A 158 5.85 -0.58 -2.14
N GLN A 159 5.56 -0.21 -3.39
CA GLN A 159 5.23 1.17 -3.76
C GLN A 159 3.96 1.70 -3.06
N GLY A 160 2.98 0.81 -2.83
CA GLY A 160 1.71 1.15 -2.18
C GLY A 160 1.74 1.19 -0.65
N ARG A 161 2.85 0.86 0.02
CA ARG A 161 2.84 0.80 1.49
C ARG A 161 2.64 2.18 2.12
N PRO A 162 1.75 2.30 3.14
CA PRO A 162 1.43 3.58 3.77
C PRO A 162 2.65 4.36 4.24
N GLU A 163 3.61 3.72 4.89
CA GLU A 163 4.78 4.38 5.50
C GLU A 163 5.65 5.06 4.45
N THR A 164 5.89 4.37 3.33
CA THR A 164 6.70 4.90 2.23
C THR A 164 5.97 6.04 1.53
N LEU A 165 4.67 5.88 1.26
CA LEU A 165 3.86 6.91 0.62
C LEU A 165 3.72 8.16 1.49
N ILE A 166 3.46 8.00 2.78
CA ILE A 166 3.34 9.10 3.75
C ILE A 166 4.66 9.85 3.87
N ARG A 167 5.78 9.15 4.04
CA ARG A 167 7.11 9.77 4.09
C ARG A 167 7.37 10.60 2.84
N ASP A 168 7.08 10.05 1.66
CA ASP A 168 7.31 10.75 0.39
C ASP A 168 6.38 11.98 0.22
N LEU A 169 5.15 11.93 0.75
CA LEU A 169 4.20 13.05 0.74
C LEU A 169 4.57 14.16 1.72
N VAL A 170 4.91 13.82 2.96
CA VAL A 170 5.28 14.77 4.02
C VAL A 170 6.68 15.35 3.77
N GLY A 171 7.57 14.55 3.19
CA GLY A 171 9.00 14.81 3.12
C GLY A 171 9.75 14.20 4.31
N ASP A 172 11.03 13.95 4.12
CA ASP A 172 11.96 13.55 5.17
C ASP A 172 12.94 14.71 5.46
N PRO A 173 13.84 14.60 6.45
CA PRO A 173 14.85 15.63 6.72
C PRO A 173 15.78 15.93 5.53
N HIS A 174 15.82 15.07 4.51
CA HIS A 174 16.59 15.23 3.28
C HIS A 174 15.78 15.88 2.14
N GLY A 175 14.48 16.10 2.34
CA GLY A 175 13.61 16.85 1.45
C GLY A 175 12.34 16.09 1.07
N SER A 176 11.45 16.75 0.33
CA SER A 176 10.29 16.11 -0.26
C SER A 176 10.59 15.67 -1.69
N ILE A 177 10.02 14.55 -2.12
CA ILE A 177 10.10 14.15 -3.52
C ILE A 177 9.23 15.03 -4.42
N ILE A 178 9.59 15.07 -5.70
CA ILE A 178 8.78 15.69 -6.76
C ILE A 178 7.78 14.64 -7.24
N PHE A 179 6.48 14.98 -7.21
CA PHE A 179 5.43 14.18 -7.82
C PHE A 179 5.18 14.69 -9.23
N TYR A 180 5.47 13.85 -10.23
CA TYR A 180 5.08 14.07 -11.61
C TYR A 180 3.63 13.60 -11.82
N ARG A 181 3.09 13.95 -13.00
CA ARG A 181 1.72 13.58 -13.37
C ARG A 181 1.58 12.06 -13.44
N GLY A 182 0.61 11.52 -12.71
CA GLY A 182 0.28 10.10 -12.61
C GLY A 182 0.94 9.39 -11.43
N ASP A 183 1.97 9.98 -10.81
CA ASP A 183 2.74 9.31 -9.75
C ASP A 183 1.88 9.01 -8.53
N LEU A 184 1.07 9.99 -8.08
CA LEU A 184 0.22 9.80 -6.91
C LEU A 184 -0.95 8.88 -7.24
N THR A 185 -1.52 9.00 -8.44
CA THR A 185 -2.58 8.13 -8.92
C THR A 185 -2.16 6.66 -8.87
N GLU A 186 -0.97 6.33 -9.40
CA GLU A 186 -0.42 4.98 -9.35
C GLU A 186 -0.16 4.52 -7.92
N ARG A 187 0.44 5.37 -7.09
CA ARG A 187 0.73 5.05 -5.68
C ARG A 187 -0.54 4.81 -4.84
N LEU A 188 -1.57 5.64 -4.98
CA LEU A 188 -2.86 5.46 -4.29
C LEU A 188 -3.60 4.20 -4.76
N SER A 189 -3.55 3.91 -6.07
CA SER A 189 -4.06 2.65 -6.60
C SER A 189 -3.35 1.46 -5.98
N ASN A 190 -2.01 1.50 -5.92
CA ASN A 190 -1.19 0.42 -5.36
C ASN A 190 -1.35 0.29 -3.84
N ALA A 191 -1.68 1.38 -3.14
CA ALA A 191 -1.95 1.37 -1.71
C ALA A 191 -3.22 0.60 -1.35
N ASN A 192 -4.12 0.38 -2.31
CA ASN A 192 -5.34 -0.39 -2.13
C ASN A 192 -6.16 0.14 -0.93
N LEU A 193 -6.40 1.47 -0.92
CA LEU A 193 -7.11 2.18 0.16
C LEU A 193 -8.32 1.42 0.73
N PRO A 194 -9.18 0.77 -0.09
CA PRO A 194 -10.36 0.05 0.41
C PRO A 194 -10.06 -1.14 1.31
N ASN A 195 -8.89 -1.76 1.17
CA ASN A 195 -8.48 -2.94 1.93
C ASN A 195 -7.44 -2.62 3.00
N LEU A 196 -7.09 -1.34 3.20
CA LEU A 196 -6.22 -0.93 4.30
C LEU A 196 -7.01 -0.86 5.61
N GLU A 197 -6.32 -1.06 6.73
CA GLU A 197 -6.86 -0.66 8.03
C GLU A 197 -7.22 0.85 8.00
N PRO A 198 -8.38 1.27 8.54
CA PRO A 198 -8.83 2.65 8.47
C PRO A 198 -7.80 3.68 8.94
N LYS A 199 -7.01 3.34 9.96
CA LYS A 199 -5.94 4.21 10.48
C LYS A 199 -4.88 4.55 9.43
N HIS A 200 -4.52 3.60 8.56
CA HIS A 200 -3.52 3.81 7.50
C HIS A 200 -4.11 4.60 6.33
N ALA A 201 -5.34 4.28 5.91
CA ALA A 201 -6.04 5.07 4.89
C ALA A 201 -6.20 6.53 5.33
N ARG A 202 -6.54 6.77 6.59
CA ARG A 202 -6.61 8.11 7.20
C ARG A 202 -5.25 8.80 7.19
N ALA A 203 -4.19 8.14 7.63
CA ALA A 203 -2.85 8.72 7.65
C ALA A 203 -2.35 9.11 6.24
N ILE A 204 -2.62 8.28 5.22
CA ILE A 204 -2.35 8.64 3.82
C ILE A 204 -3.17 9.87 3.42
N GLY A 205 -4.46 9.90 3.76
CA GLY A 205 -5.33 11.04 3.49
C GLY A 205 -4.78 12.35 4.10
N VAL A 206 -4.37 12.31 5.36
CA VAL A 206 -3.75 13.47 6.05
C VAL A 206 -2.52 13.95 5.29
N ALA A 207 -1.61 13.04 4.93
CA ALA A 207 -0.39 13.38 4.19
C ALA A 207 -0.70 13.99 2.81
N VAL A 208 -1.69 13.45 2.09
CA VAL A 208 -2.16 14.02 0.82
C VAL A 208 -2.72 15.42 1.01
N GLY A 209 -3.59 15.62 2.01
CA GLY A 209 -4.20 16.91 2.31
C GLY A 209 -3.15 17.97 2.66
N GLN A 210 -2.19 17.64 3.53
CA GLN A 210 -1.11 18.52 3.93
C GLN A 210 -0.23 18.92 2.74
N ARG A 211 0.15 17.93 1.92
CA ARG A 211 0.97 18.19 0.74
C ARG A 211 0.24 19.01 -0.33
N ALA A 212 -1.07 18.79 -0.49
CA ALA A 212 -1.93 19.60 -1.34
C ALA A 212 -2.06 21.05 -0.82
N ALA A 213 -2.19 21.24 0.50
CA ALA A 213 -2.25 22.55 1.16
C ALA A 213 -0.97 23.37 0.94
N MET A 214 0.19 22.72 0.79
CA MET A 214 1.46 23.33 0.38
C MET A 214 1.57 23.67 -1.12
N ASN A 215 0.45 23.74 -1.84
CA ASN A 215 0.36 24.05 -3.27
C ASN A 215 1.07 23.06 -4.21
N THR A 216 1.16 21.78 -3.83
CA THR A 216 1.64 20.74 -4.75
C THR A 216 0.52 20.36 -5.72
N PHE A 217 0.55 20.94 -6.93
CA PHE A 217 -0.52 20.85 -7.94
C PHE A 217 -0.95 19.41 -8.27
N ASN A 218 0.00 18.53 -8.61
CA ASN A 218 -0.32 17.14 -8.97
C ASN A 218 -0.92 16.36 -7.80
N VAL A 219 -0.45 16.59 -6.56
CA VAL A 219 -1.01 15.93 -5.38
C VAL A 219 -2.44 16.37 -5.12
N ARG A 220 -2.75 17.65 -5.34
CA ARG A 220 -4.12 18.15 -5.23
C ARG A 220 -5.03 17.51 -6.29
N ILE A 221 -4.62 17.50 -7.56
CA ILE A 221 -5.43 16.91 -8.63
C ILE A 221 -5.69 15.43 -8.39
N GLU A 222 -4.63 14.68 -8.07
CA GLU A 222 -4.68 13.21 -8.07
C GLU A 222 -5.16 12.61 -6.74
N GLY A 223 -5.07 13.36 -5.64
CA GLY A 223 -5.48 12.91 -4.31
C GLY A 223 -6.73 13.60 -3.76
N VAL A 224 -6.92 14.89 -4.05
CA VAL A 224 -8.06 15.67 -3.54
C VAL A 224 -9.16 15.74 -4.59
N ASP A 225 -8.87 16.32 -5.76
CA ASP A 225 -9.88 16.56 -6.80
C ASP A 225 -10.42 15.25 -7.38
N ALA A 226 -9.55 14.23 -7.56
CA ALA A 226 -9.96 12.88 -7.96
C ALA A 226 -10.88 12.20 -6.94
N CYS A 227 -10.66 12.44 -5.64
CA CYS A 227 -11.49 11.91 -4.55
C CYS A 227 -12.84 12.64 -4.44
N VAL A 228 -12.85 13.95 -4.71
CA VAL A 228 -14.08 14.74 -4.84
C VAL A 228 -14.93 14.28 -6.02
N ALA A 229 -14.30 14.08 -7.19
CA ALA A 229 -15.00 13.74 -8.42
C ALA A 229 -15.66 12.33 -8.41
N ASP A 230 -15.20 11.44 -7.52
CA ASP A 230 -15.69 10.07 -7.40
C ASP A 230 -16.21 9.85 -5.98
N PRO A 231 -17.53 9.98 -5.71
CA PRO A 231 -18.11 9.87 -4.35
C PRO A 231 -18.16 8.44 -3.81
N ASP A 232 -17.69 7.43 -4.56
CA ASP A 232 -17.78 6.02 -4.15
C ASP A 232 -16.87 5.72 -2.94
N LEU A 233 -17.50 5.45 -1.79
CA LEU A 233 -16.81 5.11 -0.54
C LEU A 233 -16.10 3.75 -0.59
N THR A 234 -16.44 2.88 -1.54
CA THR A 234 -15.73 1.61 -1.76
C THR A 234 -14.40 1.82 -2.46
N ARG A 235 -14.21 2.95 -3.17
CA ARG A 235 -12.94 3.32 -3.80
C ARG A 235 -12.16 4.33 -2.97
N TRP A 236 -12.87 5.30 -2.39
CA TRP A 236 -12.34 6.37 -1.55
C TRP A 236 -12.98 6.30 -0.16
N PRO A 237 -12.44 5.45 0.74
CA PRO A 237 -13.04 5.18 2.04
C PRO A 237 -13.19 6.44 2.90
N ALA A 238 -14.20 6.46 3.77
CA ALA A 238 -14.45 7.55 4.72
C ALA A 238 -13.19 7.96 5.50
N ALA A 239 -12.40 6.98 5.95
CA ALA A 239 -11.15 7.24 6.65
C ALA A 239 -10.14 8.07 5.83
N TYR A 240 -9.97 7.77 4.55
CA TYR A 240 -9.12 8.55 3.64
C TYR A 240 -9.67 9.97 3.46
N ARG A 241 -10.98 10.11 3.21
CA ARG A 241 -11.66 11.39 3.02
C ARG A 241 -11.51 12.33 4.22
N ILE A 242 -11.80 11.82 5.42
CA ILE A 242 -11.64 12.57 6.66
C ILE A 242 -10.17 12.94 6.88
N GLY A 243 -9.25 12.04 6.54
CA GLY A 243 -7.82 12.32 6.55
C GLY A 243 -7.45 13.48 5.63
N VAL A 244 -7.89 13.46 4.36
CA VAL A 244 -7.66 14.55 3.40
C VAL A 244 -8.22 15.87 3.91
N ALA A 245 -9.46 15.87 4.41
CA ALA A 245 -10.06 17.06 4.99
C ALA A 245 -9.24 17.61 6.17
N THR A 246 -8.76 16.73 7.05
CA THR A 246 -7.91 17.09 8.18
C THR A 246 -6.59 17.70 7.69
N GLY A 247 -5.92 17.06 6.74
CA GLY A 247 -4.64 17.53 6.22
C GLY A 247 -4.73 18.83 5.41
N LEU A 248 -5.86 19.09 4.76
CA LEU A 248 -6.12 20.38 4.08
C LEU A 248 -6.26 21.54 5.07
N LEU A 249 -6.70 21.24 6.30
CA LEU A 249 -7.04 22.21 7.33
C LEU A 249 -5.95 22.40 8.39
N PHE A 250 -5.08 21.42 8.58
CA PHE A 250 -4.04 21.43 9.61
C PHE A 250 -2.69 20.93 9.07
N SER A 251 -1.62 21.69 9.36
CA SER A 251 -0.24 21.29 9.09
C SER A 251 0.21 20.12 9.98
N PRO A 252 1.37 19.50 9.72
CA PRO A 252 1.96 18.50 10.62
C PRO A 252 2.16 18.99 12.07
N GLU A 253 2.39 20.30 12.24
CA GLU A 253 2.52 20.97 13.55
C GLU A 253 1.16 21.38 14.15
N GLU A 254 0.05 20.87 13.60
CA GLU A 254 -1.32 21.17 14.00
C GLU A 254 -1.72 22.65 13.86
N LEU A 255 -0.98 23.42 13.05
CA LEU A 255 -1.27 24.81 12.74
C LEU A 255 -2.36 24.91 11.66
N PRO A 256 -3.28 25.89 11.76
CA PRO A 256 -4.35 26.05 10.78
C PRO A 256 -3.81 26.46 9.41
N THR A 257 -4.28 25.79 8.35
CA THR A 257 -3.99 26.10 6.94
C THR A 257 -5.22 26.66 6.22
N PHE A 258 -6.05 27.39 6.96
CA PHE A 258 -7.37 27.83 6.51
C PHE A 258 -7.29 28.85 5.38
N THR A 259 -7.85 28.47 4.24
CA THR A 259 -8.17 29.34 3.11
C THR A 259 -9.56 28.96 2.64
N ALA A 260 -10.27 29.86 1.95
CA ALA A 260 -11.60 29.54 1.42
C ALA A 260 -11.56 28.26 0.55
N ARG A 261 -10.53 28.11 -0.28
CA ARG A 261 -10.29 26.90 -1.07
C ARG A 261 -10.08 25.65 -0.23
N ASN A 262 -9.15 25.68 0.74
CA ASN A 262 -8.87 24.48 1.55
C ASN A 262 -10.09 24.05 2.35
N LEU A 263 -10.83 25.00 2.93
CA LEU A 263 -12.04 24.67 3.70
C LEU A 263 -13.17 24.19 2.81
N TYR A 264 -13.36 24.79 1.62
CA TYR A 264 -14.32 24.30 0.62
C TYR A 264 -14.03 22.84 0.26
N GLN A 265 -12.79 22.55 -0.15
CA GLN A 265 -12.41 21.21 -0.59
C GLN A 265 -12.42 20.20 0.56
N ALA A 266 -12.03 20.59 1.77
CA ALA A 266 -12.12 19.70 2.94
C ALA A 266 -13.57 19.27 3.20
N MET A 267 -14.52 20.21 3.10
CA MET A 267 -15.93 19.91 3.31
C MET A 267 -16.53 19.13 2.12
N GLU A 268 -16.13 19.46 0.90
CA GLU A 268 -16.53 18.73 -0.31
C GLU A 268 -16.08 17.25 -0.28
N VAL A 269 -14.84 16.99 0.15
CA VAL A 269 -14.32 15.62 0.33
C VAL A 269 -15.13 14.83 1.36
N CYS A 270 -15.61 15.47 2.42
CA CYS A 270 -16.44 14.86 3.46
C CYS A 270 -17.91 14.70 3.06
N ALA A 271 -18.40 15.40 2.03
CA ALA A 271 -19.82 15.43 1.66
C ALA A 271 -20.43 14.04 1.32
N PRO A 272 -19.70 13.04 0.81
CA PRO A 272 -20.23 11.68 0.62
C PRO A 272 -20.25 10.81 1.89
N VAL A 273 -19.51 11.19 2.94
CA VAL A 273 -19.36 10.37 4.16
C VAL A 273 -20.58 10.59 5.05
N THR A 274 -21.31 9.53 5.42
CA THR A 274 -22.55 9.65 6.23
C THR A 274 -22.53 8.81 7.51
N ASP A 275 -21.49 8.01 7.72
CA ASP A 275 -21.34 7.05 8.81
C ASP A 275 -20.27 7.46 9.84
N ALA A 276 -19.74 8.68 9.73
CA ALA A 276 -18.68 9.22 10.59
C ALA A 276 -19.02 10.63 11.12
N SER A 277 -20.29 10.89 11.41
CA SER A 277 -20.82 12.20 11.77
C SER A 277 -20.09 12.85 12.94
N GLU A 278 -19.74 12.09 13.98
CA GLU A 278 -19.01 12.61 15.16
C GLU A 278 -17.64 13.17 14.80
N GLU A 279 -16.89 12.50 13.91
CA GLU A 279 -15.58 12.96 13.46
C GLU A 279 -15.68 14.25 12.63
N ILE A 280 -16.68 14.32 11.74
CA ILE A 280 -16.91 15.51 10.89
C ILE A 280 -17.33 16.70 11.76
N ILE A 281 -18.23 16.50 12.72
CA ILE A 281 -18.65 17.53 13.68
C ILE A 281 -17.45 18.00 14.51
N SER A 282 -16.60 17.09 14.98
CA SER A 282 -15.38 17.42 15.71
C SER A 282 -14.43 18.28 14.87
N LEU A 283 -14.24 17.92 13.59
CA LEU A 283 -13.41 18.70 12.66
C LEU A 283 -13.96 20.12 12.45
N ILE A 284 -15.28 20.26 12.22
CA ILE A 284 -15.94 21.55 12.05
C ILE A 284 -15.82 22.43 13.30
N ARG A 285 -16.07 21.86 14.49
CA ARG A 285 -15.92 22.57 15.76
C ARG A 285 -14.49 23.06 15.96
N ARG A 286 -13.51 22.19 15.68
CA ARG A 286 -12.09 22.55 15.75
C ARG A 286 -11.75 23.74 14.84
N VAL A 287 -12.31 23.81 13.63
CA VAL A 287 -12.14 24.98 12.76
C VAL A 287 -12.72 26.24 13.41
N MET A 288 -13.95 26.19 13.93
CA MET A 288 -14.60 27.35 14.56
C MET A 288 -13.91 27.81 15.86
N ASP A 289 -13.31 26.89 16.61
CA ASP A 289 -12.58 27.21 17.83
C ASP A 289 -11.26 27.96 17.56
N ILE A 290 -10.62 27.68 16.42
CA ILE A 290 -9.32 28.26 16.05
C ILE A 290 -9.50 29.51 15.18
N GLN A 291 -10.42 29.48 14.22
CA GLN A 291 -10.70 30.59 13.31
C GLN A 291 -11.64 31.58 14.01
N PRO A 292 -11.27 32.87 14.15
CA PRO A 292 -12.21 33.89 14.62
C PRO A 292 -13.43 34.00 13.69
N PRO A 293 -14.63 34.35 14.21
CA PRO A 293 -15.77 34.69 13.37
C PRO A 293 -15.37 35.77 12.37
N GLY A 294 -15.65 35.54 11.09
CA GLY A 294 -15.06 36.33 10.02
C GLY A 294 -14.88 35.57 8.72
N PRO A 295 -14.83 36.28 7.58
CA PRO A 295 -14.35 35.70 6.34
C PRO A 295 -12.89 35.22 6.49
N LEU A 296 -12.54 34.16 5.77
CA LEU A 296 -11.17 33.67 5.70
C LEU A 296 -10.29 34.61 4.87
N PRO A 297 -8.97 34.67 5.13
CA PRO A 297 -8.04 35.42 4.30
C PRO A 297 -8.14 34.99 2.83
N GLY A 298 -8.21 35.96 1.91
CA GLY A 298 -8.29 35.71 0.47
C GLY A 298 -9.33 36.56 -0.24
N GLU A 299 -9.79 36.10 -1.40
CA GLU A 299 -10.77 36.80 -2.22
C GLU A 299 -12.19 36.69 -1.65
N VAL A 300 -12.96 37.78 -1.80
CA VAL A 300 -14.36 37.85 -1.33
C VAL A 300 -15.24 36.85 -2.08
N GLU A 301 -14.99 36.65 -3.38
CA GLU A 301 -15.76 35.72 -4.21
C GLU A 301 -15.59 34.26 -3.74
N ASP A 302 -14.38 33.87 -3.38
CA ASP A 302 -14.10 32.51 -2.88
C ASP A 302 -14.75 32.26 -1.53
N ASN A 303 -14.73 33.25 -0.62
CA ASN A 303 -15.44 33.18 0.65
C ASN A 303 -16.96 33.07 0.43
N ALA A 304 -17.53 33.84 -0.50
CA ALA A 304 -18.95 33.76 -0.82
C ALA A 304 -19.35 32.39 -1.40
N LYS A 305 -18.52 31.81 -2.28
CA LYS A 305 -18.71 30.45 -2.81
C LYS A 305 -18.68 29.39 -1.70
N LEU A 306 -17.74 29.50 -0.77
CA LEU A 306 -17.64 28.62 0.39
C LEU A 306 -18.89 28.67 1.26
N VAL A 307 -19.30 29.87 1.67
CA VAL A 307 -20.50 30.05 2.51
C VAL A 307 -21.73 29.46 1.81
N TRP A 308 -21.93 29.79 0.53
CA TRP A 308 -23.05 29.27 -0.25
C TRP A 308 -23.07 27.74 -0.33
N PHE A 309 -21.90 27.13 -0.52
CA PHE A 309 -21.77 25.67 -0.53
C PHE A 309 -22.15 25.06 0.82
N LEU A 310 -21.64 25.60 1.93
CA LEU A 310 -21.93 25.10 3.27
C LEU A 310 -23.42 25.15 3.60
N GLU A 311 -24.09 26.26 3.29
CA GLU A 311 -25.53 26.42 3.50
C GLU A 311 -26.34 25.40 2.70
N ARG A 312 -25.99 25.21 1.42
CA ARG A 312 -26.68 24.28 0.55
C ARG A 312 -26.42 22.82 0.94
N ALA A 313 -25.19 22.51 1.33
CA ALA A 313 -24.79 21.16 1.73
C ALA A 313 -25.45 20.74 3.04
N ALA A 314 -25.59 21.65 4.02
CA ALA A 314 -26.12 21.36 5.35
C ALA A 314 -27.45 20.58 5.33
N ALA A 315 -28.38 20.94 4.44
CA ALA A 315 -29.68 20.28 4.33
C ALA A 315 -29.61 18.83 3.83
N SER A 316 -28.54 18.46 3.13
CA SER A 316 -28.31 17.11 2.59
C SER A 316 -27.48 16.20 3.51
N ARG A 317 -26.94 16.75 4.61
CA ARG A 317 -26.14 16.00 5.59
C ARG A 317 -27.02 15.20 6.56
N PRO A 318 -26.46 14.17 7.22
CA PRO A 318 -27.11 13.49 8.35
C PRO A 318 -27.63 14.50 9.39
N GLN A 319 -28.76 14.19 10.04
CA GLN A 319 -29.47 15.12 10.92
C GLN A 319 -28.57 15.68 12.03
N GLU A 320 -27.72 14.83 12.61
CA GLU A 320 -26.77 15.20 13.65
C GLU A 320 -25.70 16.21 13.20
N GLU A 321 -25.39 16.28 11.89
CA GLU A 321 -24.38 17.18 11.35
C GLU A 321 -24.93 18.54 10.90
N GLN A 322 -26.22 18.61 10.52
CA GLN A 322 -26.80 19.79 9.86
C GLN A 322 -26.55 21.07 10.66
N ALA A 323 -26.67 20.99 11.99
CA ALA A 323 -26.42 22.10 12.89
C ALA A 323 -24.95 22.57 12.87
N ALA A 324 -23.99 21.65 12.78
CA ALA A 324 -22.57 21.99 12.73
C ALA A 324 -22.19 22.67 11.40
N TRP A 325 -22.70 22.15 10.27
CA TRP A 325 -22.47 22.75 8.95
C TRP A 325 -23.09 24.15 8.83
N ALA A 326 -24.34 24.31 9.30
CA ALA A 326 -25.00 25.61 9.33
C ALA A 326 -24.28 26.60 10.26
N ALA A 327 -23.81 26.14 11.42
CA ALA A 327 -23.05 26.97 12.35
C ALA A 327 -21.72 27.44 11.73
N LEU A 328 -21.02 26.58 10.98
CA LEU A 328 -19.79 26.96 10.28
C LEU A 328 -20.07 28.03 9.20
N ALA A 329 -21.14 27.88 8.43
CA ALA A 329 -21.53 28.89 7.44
C ALA A 329 -21.79 30.26 8.09
N GLU A 330 -22.53 30.28 9.20
CA GLU A 330 -22.81 31.51 9.96
C GLU A 330 -21.55 32.10 10.60
N HIS A 331 -20.64 31.25 11.10
CA HIS A 331 -19.37 31.66 11.69
C HIS A 331 -18.49 32.42 10.70
N LEU A 332 -18.52 32.04 9.43
CA LEU A 332 -17.73 32.66 8.36
C LEU A 332 -18.37 33.93 7.76
N LYS A 333 -19.65 34.21 8.06
CA LYS A 333 -20.35 35.43 7.60
C LYS A 333 -20.22 36.61 8.55
N ARG A 334 -20.08 36.33 9.85
CA ARG A 334 -20.02 37.34 10.92
C ARG A 334 -18.79 38.21 10.78
#